data_AF-A0A7Y1ZRP4-F1
#
_entry.id   AF-A0A7Y1ZRP4-F1
#
_cell.length_a   1.000
_cell.length_b   1.000
_cell.length_c   1.000
_cell.angle_alpha   90.00
_cell.angle_beta   90.00
_cell.angle_gamma   90.00
#
_symmetry.space_group_name_H-M   'P 1'
#
loop_
_entity.id
_entity.type
_entity.pdbx_description
1 polymer ?
#
loop_
_entity_poly.entity_id
_entity_poly.type
_entity_poly.pdbx_seq_one_letter_code
_entity_poly.pdbx_strand_id
1 'polypeptide(L)'
;MDSTTFRTTFLLEAPTRAIGFSRVYLRFVAIVMLPLMIVTLFAALEGSTILPYLYRGYPGGLLLAFAMSYYWMRTVPAMVIVDGSLVEVRTVHEAYYRKTDGLKSPAYVIDLDQSDEGISVTVGLDTYTLKASDWQEYDEMKVALQSAHLIYQSL
;
A
#
# COMPACT_ATOMS: atom_id res chain seq x y z
N MET A 1 28.45 16.04 -10.92
CA MET A 1 27.08 16.08 -11.48
C MET A 1 26.18 15.73 -10.32
N ASP A 2 25.54 16.74 -9.73
CA ASP A 2 24.57 16.53 -8.65
C ASP A 2 23.37 15.78 -9.25
N SER A 3 23.24 14.49 -8.94
CA SER A 3 22.03 13.75 -9.25
C SER A 3 20.94 14.25 -8.33
N THR A 4 19.98 15.00 -8.88
CA THR A 4 18.77 15.40 -8.18
C THR A 4 17.93 14.15 -7.92
N THR A 5 18.23 13.44 -6.84
CA THR A 5 17.43 12.31 -6.38
C THR A 5 16.12 12.85 -5.82
N PHE A 6 15.01 12.59 -6.50
CA PHE A 6 13.68 12.93 -6.01
C PHE A 6 13.16 11.78 -5.13
N ARG A 7 12.68 12.09 -3.93
CA ARG A 7 12.15 11.10 -3.00
C ARG A 7 10.87 11.63 -2.39
N THR A 8 9.77 10.97 -2.69
CA THR A 8 8.49 11.24 -2.05
C THR A 8 7.99 10.02 -1.29
N THR A 9 7.30 10.27 -0.17
CA THR A 9 6.78 9.23 0.72
C THR A 9 5.28 9.41 0.88
N PHE A 10 4.53 8.33 0.71
CA PHE A 10 3.10 8.27 1.00
C PHE A 10 2.87 8.57 2.48
N LEU A 11 1.90 9.44 2.74
CA LEU A 11 1.66 10.06 4.04
C LEU A 11 0.90 9.11 4.99
N LEU A 12 1.51 7.99 5.37
CA LEU A 12 1.11 7.27 6.58
C LEU A 12 1.79 7.97 7.77
N GLU A 13 1.08 8.89 8.42
CA GLU A 13 1.51 9.70 9.60
C GLU A 13 1.91 8.91 10.86
N ALA A 14 2.41 7.68 10.73
CA ALA A 14 2.80 6.84 11.86
C ALA A 14 4.32 6.84 12.05
N PRO A 15 4.85 7.45 13.14
CA PRO A 15 6.29 7.57 13.39
C PRO A 15 6.97 6.23 13.76
N THR A 16 6.24 5.11 13.86
CA THR A 16 6.79 3.83 14.31
C THR A 16 6.09 2.63 13.65
N ARG A 17 6.87 1.59 13.31
CA ARG A 17 6.44 0.33 12.65
C ARG A 17 5.17 -0.28 13.24
N ALA A 18 5.03 -0.26 14.57
CA ALA A 18 3.90 -0.85 15.27
C ALA A 18 2.60 -0.01 15.16
N ILE A 19 2.72 1.31 15.04
CA ILE A 19 1.58 2.25 15.04
C ILE A 19 0.95 2.32 13.64
N GLY A 20 1.75 2.24 12.58
CA GLY A 20 1.25 2.19 11.20
C GLY A 20 0.50 0.90 10.92
N PHE A 21 1.07 -0.24 11.33
CA PHE A 21 0.45 -1.55 11.18
C PHE A 21 -0.87 -1.65 11.97
N SER A 22 -0.87 -1.19 13.23
CA SER A 22 -2.04 -1.31 14.10
C SER A 22 -3.24 -0.50 13.60
N ARG A 23 -3.04 0.71 13.05
CA ARG A 23 -4.14 1.51 12.47
C ARG A 23 -4.79 0.83 11.27
N VAL A 24 -3.99 0.32 10.34
CA VAL A 24 -4.49 -0.38 9.15
C VAL A 24 -5.20 -1.67 9.57
N TYR A 25 -4.60 -2.44 10.47
CA TYR A 25 -5.19 -3.65 11.01
C TYR A 25 -6.53 -3.38 11.71
N LEU A 26 -6.61 -2.37 12.57
CA LEU A 26 -7.85 -1.99 13.25
C LEU A 26 -8.96 -1.59 12.27
N ARG A 27 -8.62 -0.93 11.16
CA ARG A 27 -9.58 -0.59 10.11
C ARG A 27 -10.19 -1.85 9.48
N PHE A 28 -9.36 -2.83 9.11
CA PHE A 28 -9.85 -4.09 8.55
C PHE A 28 -10.57 -4.95 9.58
N VAL A 29 -10.11 -4.96 10.85
CA VAL A 29 -10.84 -5.60 11.95
C VAL A 29 -12.22 -4.98 12.09
N ALA A 30 -12.37 -3.66 12.05
CA ALA A 30 -13.67 -3.01 12.13
C ALA A 30 -14.58 -3.41 10.95
N ILE A 31 -14.05 -3.44 9.72
CA ILE A 31 -14.79 -3.85 8.51
C ILE A 31 -15.33 -5.29 8.63
N VAL A 32 -14.54 -6.21 9.19
CA VAL A 32 -14.91 -7.62 9.29
C VAL A 32 -15.73 -7.92 10.54
N MET A 33 -15.43 -7.28 11.66
CA MET A 33 -16.08 -7.53 12.95
C MET A 33 -17.42 -6.81 13.12
N LEU A 34 -17.63 -5.65 12.49
CA LEU A 34 -18.93 -4.96 12.58
C LEU A 34 -20.09 -5.83 12.06
N PRO A 35 -20.02 -6.41 10.84
CA PRO A 35 -21.04 -7.33 10.37
C PRO A 35 -21.22 -8.53 11.30
N LEU A 36 -20.12 -9.07 11.84
CA LEU A 36 -20.17 -10.20 12.77
C LEU A 36 -20.93 -9.83 14.05
N MET A 37 -20.66 -8.66 14.62
CA MET A 37 -21.37 -8.15 15.79
C MET A 37 -22.84 -7.94 15.52
N ILE A 38 -23.19 -7.36 14.36
CA ILE A 38 -24.59 -7.15 13.96
C ILE A 38 -25.31 -8.50 13.86
N VAL A 39 -24.77 -9.46 13.11
CA VAL A 39 -25.37 -10.80 12.95
C VAL A 39 -25.51 -11.51 14.30
N THR A 40 -24.48 -11.45 15.14
CA THR A 40 -24.50 -12.10 16.47
C THR A 40 -25.54 -11.43 17.39
N LEU A 41 -25.73 -10.12 17.29
CA LEU A 41 -26.72 -9.38 18.06
C LEU A 41 -28.14 -9.75 17.63
N PHE A 42 -28.42 -9.81 16.32
CA PHE A 42 -29.71 -10.29 15.80
C PHE A 42 -29.99 -11.73 16.24
N ALA A 43 -28.99 -12.61 16.12
CA ALA A 43 -29.08 -14.00 16.56
C ALA A 43 -29.41 -14.10 18.07
N ALA A 44 -28.81 -13.24 18.91
CA ALA A 44 -29.11 -13.19 20.34
C ALA A 44 -30.55 -12.71 20.62
N LEU A 45 -31.02 -11.69 19.89
CA LEU A 45 -32.39 -11.15 20.02
C LEU A 45 -33.46 -12.18 19.61
N GLU A 46 -33.17 -13.02 18.62
CA GLU A 46 -34.04 -14.12 18.20
C GLU A 46 -34.00 -15.33 19.15
N GLY A 47 -33.15 -15.31 20.19
CA GLY A 47 -32.98 -16.43 21.12
C GLY A 47 -32.23 -17.63 20.52
N SER A 48 -31.54 -17.43 19.40
CA SER A 48 -30.78 -18.48 18.72
C SER A 48 -29.44 -18.76 19.41
N THR A 49 -28.82 -19.90 19.08
CA THR A 49 -27.53 -20.28 19.68
C THR A 49 -26.40 -19.44 19.10
N ILE A 50 -25.83 -18.54 19.91
CA ILE A 50 -24.76 -17.60 19.51
C ILE A 50 -23.33 -18.16 19.58
N LEU A 51 -23.14 -19.26 20.30
CA LEU A 51 -21.82 -19.90 20.51
C LEU A 51 -21.05 -20.20 19.21
N PRO A 52 -21.67 -20.71 18.12
CA PRO A 52 -20.98 -20.95 16.86
C PRO A 52 -20.41 -19.69 16.21
N TYR A 53 -21.14 -18.57 16.28
CA TYR A 53 -20.71 -17.29 15.74
C TYR A 53 -19.51 -16.74 16.51
N LEU A 54 -19.52 -16.89 17.84
CA LEU A 54 -18.39 -16.50 18.67
C LEU A 54 -17.16 -17.40 18.44
N TYR A 55 -17.35 -18.72 18.39
CA TYR A 55 -16.23 -19.67 18.39
C TYR A 55 -15.57 -19.83 17.01
N ARG A 56 -16.33 -19.66 15.92
CA ARG A 56 -15.81 -19.76 14.55
C ARG A 56 -15.73 -18.41 13.85
N GLY A 57 -16.74 -17.57 14.04
CA GLY A 57 -16.83 -16.28 13.37
C GLY A 57 -15.77 -15.29 13.85
N TYR A 58 -15.49 -15.24 15.15
CA TYR A 58 -14.44 -14.36 15.68
C TYR A 58 -13.02 -14.75 15.20
N PRO A 59 -12.52 -15.98 15.39
CA PRO A 59 -11.18 -16.32 14.89
C PRO A 59 -11.10 -16.26 13.35
N GLY A 60 -12.16 -16.65 12.64
CA GLY A 60 -12.22 -16.51 11.18
C GLY A 60 -12.13 -15.04 10.73
N GLY A 61 -12.87 -14.15 11.40
CA GLY A 61 -12.85 -12.72 11.12
C GLY A 61 -11.49 -12.08 11.39
N LEU A 62 -10.81 -12.47 12.48
CA LEU A 62 -9.46 -12.00 12.77
C LEU A 62 -8.46 -12.45 11.71
N LEU A 63 -8.51 -13.72 11.30
CA LEU A 63 -7.64 -14.25 10.25
C LEU A 63 -7.86 -13.53 8.92
N LEU A 64 -9.12 -13.25 8.56
CA LEU A 64 -9.45 -12.51 7.36
C LEU A 64 -8.94 -11.06 7.42
N ALA A 65 -9.16 -10.38 8.55
CA ALA A 65 -8.66 -9.02 8.75
C ALA A 65 -7.13 -8.96 8.69
N PHE A 66 -6.44 -9.96 9.26
CA PHE A 66 -4.99 -10.09 9.17
C PHE A 66 -4.53 -10.29 7.73
N ALA A 67 -5.11 -11.24 7.01
CA ALA A 67 -4.76 -11.53 5.62
C ALA A 67 -4.98 -10.32 4.71
N MET A 68 -6.10 -9.62 4.88
CA MET A 68 -6.45 -8.44 4.08
C MET A 68 -5.52 -7.26 4.37
N SER A 69 -5.20 -7.03 5.64
CA SER A 69 -4.22 -6.00 6.06
C SER A 69 -2.83 -6.31 5.49
N TYR A 70 -2.41 -7.57 5.56
CA TYR A 70 -1.12 -8.02 5.06
C TYR A 70 -1.01 -7.87 3.54
N TYR A 71 -2.05 -8.29 2.82
CA TYR A 71 -2.15 -8.12 1.38
C TYR A 71 -2.07 -6.64 1.00
N TRP A 72 -2.91 -5.80 1.61
CA TRP A 72 -2.94 -4.36 1.33
C TRP A 72 -1.58 -3.70 1.54
N MET A 73 -0.87 -4.02 2.63
CA MET A 73 0.47 -3.49 2.87
C MET A 73 1.50 -3.92 1.82
N ARG A 74 1.34 -5.11 1.23
CA ARG A 74 2.25 -5.61 0.20
C ARG A 74 1.96 -5.08 -1.19
N THR A 75 0.75 -4.58 -1.44
CA THR A 75 0.35 -4.08 -2.77
C THR A 75 0.39 -2.57 -2.87
N VAL A 76 0.16 -1.85 -1.76
CA VAL A 76 0.07 -0.38 -1.81
C VAL A 76 1.47 0.25 -1.83
N PRO A 77 1.79 1.06 -2.87
CA PRO A 77 3.04 1.80 -2.94
C PRO A 77 3.07 2.88 -1.85
N ALA A 78 4.21 2.98 -1.16
CA ALA A 78 4.42 3.90 -0.04
C ALA A 78 5.60 4.86 -0.23
N MET A 79 6.53 4.56 -1.12
CA MET A 79 7.65 5.43 -1.40
C MET A 79 8.04 5.31 -2.86
N VAL A 80 8.32 6.44 -3.49
CA VAL A 80 8.88 6.49 -4.85
C VAL A 80 10.19 7.27 -4.76
N ILE A 81 11.26 6.64 -5.22
CA ILE A 81 12.59 7.23 -5.32
C ILE A 81 12.95 7.25 -6.80
N VAL A 82 13.28 8.42 -7.31
CA VAL A 82 13.74 8.62 -8.70
C VAL A 82 15.17 9.13 -8.63
N ASP A 83 16.09 8.40 -9.23
CA ASP A 83 17.51 8.75 -9.33
C ASP A 83 17.94 8.72 -10.81
N GLY A 84 17.81 9.86 -11.48
CA GLY A 84 18.08 9.97 -12.92
C GLY A 84 17.11 9.13 -13.76
N SER A 85 17.62 8.08 -14.40
CA SER A 85 16.83 7.14 -15.22
C SER A 85 16.25 5.97 -14.43
N LEU A 86 16.65 5.83 -13.17
CA LEU A 86 16.30 4.70 -12.34
C LEU A 86 15.21 5.07 -11.34
N VAL A 87 14.24 4.19 -11.17
CA VAL A 87 13.11 4.37 -10.27
C VAL A 87 13.00 3.17 -9.33
N GLU A 88 12.77 3.46 -8.06
CA GLU A 88 12.46 2.48 -7.04
C GLU A 88 11.12 2.81 -6.40
N VAL A 89 10.15 1.91 -6.56
CA VAL A 89 8.86 1.97 -5.86
C VAL A 89 8.89 0.96 -4.72
N ARG A 90 8.68 1.42 -3.49
CA ARG A 90 8.57 0.58 -2.31
C ARG A 90 7.15 0.56 -1.81
N THR A 91 6.66 -0.63 -1.50
CA THR A 91 5.34 -0.82 -0.87
C THR A 91 5.37 -0.43 0.62
N VAL A 92 4.20 -0.28 1.23
CA VAL A 92 4.05 -0.04 2.68
C VAL A 92 4.84 -1.09 3.46
N HIS A 93 4.69 -2.36 3.10
CA HIS A 93 5.39 -3.46 3.74
C HIS A 93 6.92 -3.30 3.65
N GLU A 94 7.46 -2.97 2.48
CA GLU A 94 8.89 -2.80 2.27
C GLU A 94 9.43 -1.56 3.00
N ALA A 95 8.72 -0.43 2.93
CA ALA A 95 9.09 0.80 3.60
C ALA A 95 9.16 0.63 5.14
N TYR A 96 8.24 -0.16 5.72
CA TYR A 96 8.20 -0.37 7.17
C TYR A 96 9.14 -1.48 7.65
N TYR A 97 9.14 -2.66 7.00
CA TYR A 97 9.82 -3.85 7.54
C TYR A 97 11.23 -4.06 6.99
N ARG A 98 11.54 -3.59 5.78
CA ARG A 98 12.79 -3.94 5.08
C ARG A 98 13.79 -2.79 5.14
N LYS A 99 14.58 -2.71 6.22
CA LYS A 99 15.63 -1.68 6.36
C LYS A 99 17.01 -2.12 5.84
N THR A 100 17.25 -3.37 5.43
CA THR A 100 18.65 -3.79 5.16
C THR A 100 18.89 -4.95 4.17
N ASP A 101 18.06 -5.99 4.04
CA ASP A 101 18.46 -7.19 3.27
C ASP A 101 17.70 -7.41 1.94
N GLY A 102 18.16 -6.71 0.91
CA GLY A 102 17.69 -6.86 -0.46
C GLY A 102 16.95 -5.61 -0.91
N LEU A 103 17.74 -4.59 -1.24
CA LEU A 103 17.25 -3.49 -2.06
C LEU A 103 16.61 -4.11 -3.29
N LYS A 104 15.35 -3.78 -3.59
CA LYS A 104 14.86 -3.96 -4.94
C LYS A 104 15.77 -3.07 -5.79
N SER A 105 16.52 -3.68 -6.70
CA SER A 105 17.44 -2.91 -7.51
C SER A 105 16.66 -1.81 -8.21
N PRO A 106 17.13 -0.54 -8.18
CA PRO A 106 16.55 0.51 -8.99
C PRO A 106 16.35 0.00 -10.41
N ALA A 107 15.16 0.20 -10.98
CA ALA A 107 14.82 -0.32 -12.29
C ALA A 107 14.27 0.79 -13.18
N TYR A 108 14.34 0.57 -14.49
CA TYR A 108 13.85 1.54 -15.46
C TYR A 108 12.33 1.60 -15.47
N VAL A 109 11.80 2.79 -15.76
CA VAL A 109 10.39 2.99 -16.05
C VAL A 109 10.13 2.54 -17.48
N ILE A 110 9.53 1.36 -17.61
CA ILE A 110 9.25 0.76 -18.92
C ILE A 110 8.03 1.43 -19.56
N ASP A 111 7.01 1.70 -18.75
CA ASP A 111 5.75 2.25 -19.22
C ASP A 111 5.13 3.19 -18.18
N LEU A 112 4.44 4.21 -18.68
CA LEU A 112 3.79 5.22 -17.87
C LEU A 112 2.46 5.61 -18.53
N ASP A 113 1.36 5.12 -17.96
CA ASP A 113 0.01 5.42 -18.41
C ASP A 113 -0.66 6.41 -17.45
N GLN A 114 -1.33 7.41 -18.01
CA GLN A 114 -2.03 8.44 -17.22
C GLN A 114 -3.53 8.23 -17.33
N SER A 115 -4.16 8.06 -16.18
CA SER A 115 -5.61 7.97 -16.03
C SER A 115 -6.12 9.18 -15.23
N ASP A 116 -7.42 9.44 -15.32
CA ASP A 116 -8.08 10.48 -14.53
C ASP A 116 -7.95 10.24 -13.02
N GLU A 117 -7.77 8.99 -12.59
CA GLU A 117 -7.62 8.63 -11.16
C GLU A 117 -6.16 8.63 -10.66
N GLY A 118 -5.18 8.65 -11.56
CA GLY A 118 -3.78 8.47 -11.17
C GLY A 118 -2.84 8.11 -12.32
N ILE A 119 -1.62 7.73 -11.99
CA ILE A 119 -0.61 7.26 -12.93
C ILE A 119 -0.34 5.78 -12.68
N SER A 120 -0.43 4.97 -13.73
CA SER A 120 0.08 3.61 -13.72
C SER A 120 1.53 3.64 -14.19
N VAL A 121 2.45 3.18 -13.36
CA VAL A 121 3.88 3.12 -13.67
C VAL A 121 4.35 1.67 -13.64
N THR A 122 4.98 1.23 -14.73
CA THR A 122 5.62 -0.10 -14.79
C THR A 122 7.11 0.07 -14.61
N VAL A 123 7.62 -0.45 -13.48
CA VAL A 123 9.03 -0.36 -13.07
C VAL A 123 9.61 -1.77 -13.07
N GLY A 124 10.52 -2.05 -14.01
CA GLY A 124 10.99 -3.41 -14.24
C GLY A 124 9.85 -4.35 -14.64
N LEU A 125 9.53 -5.34 -13.80
CA LEU A 125 8.45 -6.31 -14.07
C LEU A 125 7.16 -6.03 -13.28
N ASP A 126 7.15 -4.99 -12.45
CA ASP A 126 6.04 -4.69 -11.55
C ASP A 126 5.30 -3.43 -12.00
N THR A 127 3.98 -3.48 -12.02
CA THR A 127 3.11 -2.34 -12.32
C THR A 127 2.49 -1.80 -11.03
N TYR A 128 2.58 -0.50 -10.83
CA TYR A 128 2.07 0.21 -9.67
C TYR A 128 1.10 1.31 -10.10
N THR A 129 -0.02 1.42 -9.40
CA THR A 129 -0.96 2.53 -9.58
C THR A 129 -0.75 3.55 -8.47
N LEU A 130 -0.40 4.78 -8.86
CA LEU A 130 -0.15 5.93 -7.99
C LEU A 130 -1.33 6.90 -8.12
N LYS A 131 -2.19 6.98 -7.11
CA LYS A 131 -3.37 7.87 -7.12
C LYS A 131 -3.00 9.29 -6.68
N ALA A 132 -3.58 10.32 -7.29
CA ALA A 132 -3.25 11.71 -6.94
C ALA A 132 -3.54 12.06 -5.47
N SER A 133 -4.63 11.52 -4.90
CA SER A 133 -5.04 11.77 -3.52
C SER A 133 -4.07 11.28 -2.44
N ASP A 134 -3.19 10.36 -2.83
CA ASP A 134 -2.36 9.58 -1.92
C ASP A 134 -0.99 10.24 -1.67
N TRP A 135 -0.61 11.21 -2.50
CA TRP A 135 0.73 11.82 -2.49
C TRP A 135 0.64 13.33 -2.34
N GLN A 136 1.38 13.88 -1.37
CA GLN A 136 1.43 15.32 -1.13
C GLN A 136 2.16 16.07 -2.26
N GLU A 137 3.18 15.45 -2.85
CA GLU A 137 4.02 15.99 -3.93
C GLU A 137 3.74 15.26 -5.25
N TYR A 138 2.46 15.02 -5.54
CA TYR A 138 2.06 14.19 -6.69
C TYR A 138 2.54 14.75 -8.03
N ASP A 139 2.43 16.07 -8.24
CA ASP A 139 2.84 16.71 -9.48
C ASP A 139 4.36 16.65 -9.70
N GLU A 140 5.15 16.83 -8.63
CA GLU A 140 6.61 16.73 -8.69
C GLU A 140 7.06 15.30 -8.97
N MET A 141 6.41 14.32 -8.32
CA MET A 141 6.62 12.90 -8.58
C MET A 141 6.28 12.54 -10.03
N LYS A 142 5.16 13.05 -10.56
CA LYS A 142 4.75 12.85 -11.94
C LYS A 142 5.81 13.35 -12.91
N VAL A 143 6.32 14.57 -12.71
CA VAL A 143 7.36 15.16 -13.55
C VAL A 143 8.66 14.35 -13.47
N ALA A 144 9.06 13.90 -12.28
CA ALA A 144 10.24 13.07 -12.09
C ALA A 144 10.12 11.70 -12.78
N LEU A 145 8.94 11.06 -12.74
CA LEU A 145 8.71 9.79 -13.44
C LEU A 145 8.71 9.97 -14.97
N GLN A 146 8.11 11.06 -15.46
CA GLN A 146 8.12 11.38 -16.89
C GLN A 146 9.54 11.65 -17.39
N SER A 147 10.36 12.39 -16.64
CA SER A 147 11.74 12.66 -17.03
C SER A 147 12.57 11.37 -17.03
N ALA A 148 12.41 10.50 -16.04
CA ALA A 148 13.08 9.20 -16.01
C ALA A 148 12.70 8.31 -17.21
N HIS A 149 11.42 8.29 -17.59
CA HIS A 149 10.94 7.54 -18.76
C HIS A 149 11.51 8.08 -20.07
N LEU A 150 11.58 9.41 -20.24
CA LEU A 150 12.20 10.03 -21.41
C LEU A 150 13.69 9.72 -21.54
N ILE A 151 14.43 9.71 -20.42
CA ILE A 151 15.85 9.33 -20.43
C ILE A 151 16.02 7.88 -20.89
N TYR A 152 15.16 6.97 -20.43
CA TYR A 152 15.18 5.57 -20.87
C TYR A 152 14.91 5.41 -22.37
N GLN A 153 13.98 6.17 -22.95
CA GLN A 153 13.73 6.13 -24.39
C GLN A 153 14.88 6.68 -25.25
N SER A 154 15.77 7.48 -24.66
CA SER A 154 16.93 8.08 -25.35
C SER A 154 18.21 7.24 -25.28
N LEU A 155 18.18 6.13 -24.54
CA LEU A 155 19.25 5.13 -24.38
C LEU A 155 19.15 4.05 -25.46
#